data_AF-A0A6G3WLF3-F1
#
_entry.id   AF-A0A6G3WLF3-F1
#
_cell.length_a   1.000
_cell.length_b   1.000
_cell.length_c   1.000
_cell.angle_alpha   90.00
_cell.angle_beta   90.00
_cell.angle_gamma   90.00
#
_symmetry.space_group_name_H-M   'P 1'
#
loop_
_entity.id
_entity.type
_entity.pdbx_description
1 polymer ?
#
loop_
_entity_poly.entity_id
_entity_poly.type
_entity_poly.pdbx_seq_one_letter_code
_entity_poly.pdbx_strand_id
1 'polypeptide(L)'
;PASGRATLVPPSGHIAGVWARNDDTRGVHKAPANEVVRGAVALATQLTKGEHDLLNPIGLNCIRAFPGRGIRVWGARTLASDPAWRYLNVRRLFNYLEESILAGTQWVVFEPNDDALWARVRRTVSAFLVNEWRKGSLFGLTPEEAFYVKCD
;
A
#
# COMPACT_ATOMS: atom_id res chain seq x y z
N PRO A 1 1.44 -27.21 10.78
CA PRO A 1 0.08 -27.71 11.05
C PRO A 1 0.13 -28.72 12.19
N ALA A 2 -0.87 -28.76 13.08
CA ALA A 2 -0.88 -29.69 14.23
C ALA A 2 -0.75 -31.17 13.81
N SER A 3 -1.06 -31.50 12.56
CA SER A 3 -0.91 -32.83 11.96
C SER A 3 0.47 -33.14 11.36
N GLY A 4 1.42 -32.18 11.34
CA GLY A 4 2.73 -32.34 10.69
C GLY A 4 2.70 -32.45 9.15
N ARG A 5 1.52 -32.47 8.53
CA ARG A 5 1.35 -32.63 7.08
C ARG A 5 1.25 -31.28 6.38
N ALA A 6 1.93 -31.13 5.25
CA ALA A 6 1.76 -29.96 4.39
C ALA A 6 0.34 -29.94 3.78
N THR A 7 -0.31 -28.79 3.81
CA THR A 7 -1.67 -28.59 3.28
C THR A 7 -1.67 -27.36 2.39
N LEU A 8 -2.33 -27.46 1.24
CA LEU A 8 -2.55 -26.32 0.36
C LEU A 8 -3.62 -25.42 0.96
N VAL A 9 -3.35 -24.12 1.00
CA VAL A 9 -4.27 -23.10 1.49
C VAL A 9 -4.30 -21.94 0.50
N PRO A 10 -5.42 -21.20 0.39
CA PRO A 10 -5.45 -19.99 -0.40
C PRO A 10 -4.43 -18.96 0.13
N PRO A 11 -3.85 -18.13 -0.76
CA PRO A 11 -2.77 -17.23 -0.37
C PRO A 11 -3.25 -16.01 0.44
N SER A 12 -4.56 -15.73 0.49
CA SER A 12 -5.12 -14.49 1.05
C SER A 12 -4.61 -14.18 2.46
N GLY A 13 -4.63 -15.15 3.38
CA GLY A 13 -4.12 -14.96 4.74
C GLY A 13 -2.62 -14.65 4.80
N HIS A 14 -1.81 -15.31 3.97
CA HIS A 14 -0.38 -15.03 3.88
C HIS A 14 -0.12 -13.64 3.31
N ILE A 15 -0.87 -13.22 2.29
CA ILE A 15 -0.74 -11.89 1.69
C ILE A 15 -1.15 -10.79 2.65
N ALA A 16 -2.21 -10.99 3.44
CA ALA A 16 -2.58 -10.05 4.51
C ALA A 16 -1.45 -9.85 5.53
N GLY A 17 -0.79 -10.94 5.96
CA GLY A 17 0.38 -10.85 6.85
C GLY A 17 1.60 -10.20 6.18
N VAL A 18 1.78 -10.37 4.87
CA VAL A 18 2.81 -9.66 4.10
C VAL A 18 2.53 -8.16 4.07
N TRP A 19 1.29 -7.74 3.85
CA TRP A 19 0.90 -6.33 3.86
C TRP A 19 1.16 -5.70 5.22
N ALA A 20 0.66 -6.31 6.30
CA ALA A 20 0.86 -5.81 7.65
C ALA A 20 2.36 -5.62 7.98
N ARG A 21 3.20 -6.60 7.66
CA ARG A 21 4.65 -6.51 7.87
C ARG A 21 5.31 -5.44 7.00
N ASN A 22 4.93 -5.34 5.72
CA ASN A 22 5.49 -4.35 4.82
C ASN A 22 5.16 -2.94 5.31
N ASP A 23 3.92 -2.70 5.72
CA ASP A 23 3.49 -1.39 6.19
C ASP A 23 4.18 -0.99 7.49
N ASP A 24 4.31 -1.92 8.44
CA ASP A 24 4.99 -1.70 9.71
C ASP A 24 6.48 -1.37 9.52
N THR A 25 7.16 -2.10 8.63
CA THR A 25 8.61 -1.99 8.48
C THR A 25 9.07 -0.97 7.45
N ARG A 26 8.23 -0.64 6.45
CA ARG A 26 8.60 0.19 5.30
C ARG A 26 7.57 1.26 4.94
N GLY A 27 6.40 1.27 5.58
CA GLY A 27 5.30 2.17 5.27
C GLY A 27 4.42 1.70 4.10
N VAL A 28 3.17 2.17 4.12
CA VAL A 28 2.12 1.81 3.14
C VAL A 28 2.49 2.20 1.70
N HIS A 29 3.31 3.24 1.53
CA HIS A 29 3.79 3.71 0.24
C HIS A 29 4.72 2.71 -0.47
N LYS A 30 5.31 1.75 0.26
CA LYS A 30 6.12 0.68 -0.31
C LYS A 30 5.25 -0.44 -0.86
N ALA A 31 5.47 -0.82 -2.11
CA ALA A 31 4.80 -1.97 -2.72
C ALA A 31 5.05 -3.27 -1.92
N PRO A 32 4.00 -4.02 -1.51
CA PRO A 32 4.11 -5.28 -0.79
C PRO A 32 4.44 -6.45 -1.76
N ALA A 33 5.43 -6.22 -2.62
CA ALA A 33 5.98 -7.16 -3.59
C ALA A 33 7.48 -7.35 -3.35
N ASN A 34 8.04 -8.42 -3.91
CA ASN A 34 9.37 -8.93 -3.58
C ASN A 34 9.52 -9.39 -2.13
N GLU A 35 8.40 -9.51 -1.41
CA GLU A 35 8.31 -9.97 -0.03
C GLU A 35 8.30 -11.49 0.05
N VAL A 36 9.01 -12.04 1.04
CA VAL A 36 9.01 -13.48 1.30
C VAL A 36 7.68 -13.89 1.94
N VAL A 37 7.09 -14.95 1.42
CA VAL A 37 5.90 -15.61 2.00
C VAL A 37 6.37 -16.57 3.09
N ARG A 38 6.43 -16.07 4.33
CA ARG A 38 6.90 -16.85 5.48
C ARG A 38 5.98 -18.04 5.75
N GLY A 39 6.55 -19.19 6.11
CA GLY A 39 5.81 -20.42 6.42
C GLY A 39 5.36 -21.24 5.20
N ALA A 40 5.37 -20.66 3.99
CA ALA A 40 5.12 -21.42 2.77
C ALA A 40 6.36 -22.22 2.37
N VAL A 41 6.16 -23.51 2.09
CA VAL A 41 7.24 -24.44 1.70
C VAL A 41 7.17 -24.86 0.24
N ALA A 42 5.99 -24.76 -0.39
CA ALA A 42 5.75 -25.08 -1.79
C ALA A 42 4.59 -24.25 -2.36
N LEU A 43 4.51 -24.18 -3.68
CA LEU A 43 3.36 -23.62 -4.41
C LEU A 43 2.62 -24.75 -5.11
N ALA A 44 1.28 -24.67 -5.14
CA ALA A 44 0.44 -25.62 -5.87
C ALA A 44 0.72 -25.60 -7.38
N THR A 45 0.98 -24.40 -7.92
CA THR A 45 1.27 -24.18 -9.33
C THR A 45 2.58 -23.43 -9.47
N GLN A 46 3.50 -23.96 -10.28
CA GLN A 46 4.73 -23.27 -10.63
C GLN A 46 4.49 -22.46 -11.91
N LEU A 47 4.74 -21.16 -11.85
CA LEU A 47 4.58 -20.26 -12.99
C LEU A 47 5.93 -19.95 -13.62
N THR A 48 6.03 -20.21 -14.92
CA THR A 48 7.12 -19.76 -15.77
C THR A 48 7.13 -18.24 -15.91
N LYS A 49 8.21 -17.69 -16.46
CA LYS A 49 8.26 -16.26 -16.79
C LYS A 49 7.20 -15.89 -17.83
N GLY A 50 7.04 -16.72 -18.88
CA GLY A 50 6.09 -16.45 -19.96
C GLY A 50 4.64 -16.43 -19.47
N GLU A 51 4.23 -17.39 -18.64
CA GLU A 51 2.88 -17.38 -18.05
C GLU A 51 2.66 -16.14 -17.17
N HIS A 52 3.63 -15.77 -16.35
CA HIS A 52 3.54 -14.55 -15.54
C HIS A 52 3.41 -13.29 -16.41
N ASP A 53 4.14 -13.21 -17.53
CA ASP A 53 4.09 -12.07 -18.45
C ASP A 53 2.70 -11.91 -19.09
N LEU A 54 1.89 -12.98 -19.18
CA LEU A 54 0.49 -12.93 -19.62
C LEU A 54 -0.48 -12.50 -18.51
N LEU A 55 -0.20 -12.87 -17.26
CA LEU A 55 -1.07 -12.61 -16.10
C LEU A 55 -0.90 -11.19 -15.54
N ASN A 56 0.32 -10.65 -15.57
CA ASN A 56 0.63 -9.36 -14.98
C ASN A 56 -0.14 -8.18 -15.64
N PRO A 57 -0.31 -8.12 -16.98
CA PRO A 57 -1.09 -7.05 -17.63
C PRO A 57 -2.56 -6.98 -17.20
N ILE A 58 -3.16 -8.10 -16.82
CA ILE A 58 -4.56 -8.17 -16.34
C ILE A 58 -4.68 -7.99 -14.82
N GLY A 59 -3.62 -7.54 -14.15
CA GLY A 59 -3.65 -7.21 -12.72
C GLY A 59 -3.51 -8.40 -11.77
N LEU A 60 -3.17 -9.59 -12.27
CA LEU A 60 -2.96 -10.77 -11.42
C LEU A 60 -1.55 -10.79 -10.83
N ASN A 61 -1.46 -10.62 -9.52
CA ASN A 61 -0.21 -10.67 -8.77
C ASN A 61 0.17 -12.11 -8.44
N CYS A 62 1.21 -12.61 -9.10
CA CYS A 62 1.66 -14.00 -8.93
C CYS A 62 2.52 -14.18 -7.68
N ILE A 63 2.45 -15.36 -7.06
CA ILE A 63 3.42 -15.80 -6.05
C ILE A 63 4.36 -16.78 -6.75
N ARG A 64 5.68 -16.58 -6.62
CA ARG A 64 6.68 -17.36 -7.36
C ARG A 64 7.79 -17.86 -6.46
N ALA A 65 8.28 -19.07 -6.73
CA ALA A 65 9.47 -19.61 -6.10
C ALA A 65 10.70 -19.18 -6.90
N PHE A 66 11.73 -18.70 -6.19
CA PHE A 66 13.00 -18.31 -6.78
C PHE A 66 14.15 -19.08 -6.10
N PRO A 67 15.06 -19.72 -6.86
CA PRO A 67 16.24 -20.37 -6.31
C PRO A 67 17.07 -19.42 -5.42
N GLY A 68 17.46 -19.88 -4.22
CA GLY A 68 18.21 -19.09 -3.23
C GLY A 68 17.46 -17.89 -2.63
N ARG A 69 16.20 -17.68 -3.02
CA ARG A 69 15.43 -16.47 -2.77
C ARG A 69 14.07 -16.76 -2.10
N GLY A 70 13.64 -18.02 -2.10
CA GLY A 70 12.41 -18.48 -1.47
C GLY A 70 11.15 -18.16 -2.29
N ILE A 71 10.00 -18.38 -1.67
CA ILE A 71 8.68 -18.06 -2.23
C ILE A 71 8.39 -16.59 -1.99
N ARG A 72 8.10 -15.84 -3.05
CA ARG A 72 7.89 -14.38 -2.99
C ARG A 72 6.62 -13.94 -3.67
N VAL A 73 6.02 -12.88 -3.12
CA VAL A 73 4.99 -12.09 -3.81
C VAL A 73 5.65 -11.36 -4.97
N TRP A 74 5.12 -11.51 -6.18
CA TRP A 74 5.77 -11.07 -7.41
C TRP A 74 4.85 -10.23 -8.30
N GLY A 75 4.18 -9.26 -7.68
CA GLY A 75 3.33 -8.28 -8.35
C GLY A 75 2.72 -7.34 -7.32
N ALA A 76 2.42 -6.12 -7.73
CA ALA A 76 1.73 -5.13 -6.88
C ALA A 76 0.67 -4.34 -7.63
N ARG A 77 0.00 -4.95 -8.62
CA ARG A 77 -1.06 -4.31 -9.40
C ARG A 77 -2.43 -4.45 -8.76
N THR A 78 -3.30 -3.50 -9.03
CA THR A 78 -4.74 -3.60 -8.75
C THR A 78 -5.47 -4.16 -9.98
N LEU A 79 -6.78 -4.37 -9.85
CA LEU A 79 -7.69 -4.65 -10.97
C LEU A 79 -8.31 -3.36 -11.56
N ALA A 80 -7.81 -2.18 -11.18
CA ALA A 80 -8.35 -0.92 -11.65
C ALA A 80 -8.08 -0.72 -13.15
N SER A 81 -9.07 -0.20 -13.86
CA SER A 81 -8.93 0.22 -15.26
C SER A 81 -8.18 1.55 -15.38
N ASP A 82 -8.35 2.45 -14.41
CA ASP A 82 -7.65 3.73 -14.35
C ASP A 82 -6.14 3.53 -14.07
N PRO A 83 -5.26 3.97 -14.98
CA PRO A 83 -3.82 3.91 -14.79
C PRO A 83 -3.29 4.57 -13.51
N ALA A 84 -3.97 5.59 -12.99
CA ALA A 84 -3.59 6.26 -11.75
C ALA A 84 -3.64 5.29 -10.55
N TRP A 85 -4.58 4.33 -10.57
CA TRP A 85 -4.78 3.35 -9.51
C TRP A 85 -4.15 1.99 -9.80
N ARG A 86 -3.28 1.90 -10.82
CA ARG A 86 -2.67 0.65 -11.29
C ARG A 86 -1.93 -0.11 -10.19
N TYR A 87 -1.34 0.58 -9.22
CA TYR A 87 -0.48 -0.04 -8.20
C TYR A 87 -1.11 -0.03 -6.80
N LEU A 88 -0.96 -1.15 -6.09
CA LEU A 88 -1.50 -1.37 -4.76
C LEU A 88 -0.98 -0.33 -3.76
N ASN A 89 0.33 -0.06 -3.74
CA ASN A 89 0.88 0.92 -2.79
C ASN A 89 0.39 2.35 -3.05
N VAL A 90 0.10 2.71 -4.31
CA VAL A 90 -0.47 4.02 -4.63
C VAL A 90 -1.90 4.09 -4.09
N ARG A 91 -2.77 3.14 -4.44
CA ARG A 91 -4.16 3.11 -3.96
C ARG A 91 -4.24 3.05 -2.43
N ARG A 92 -3.40 2.23 -1.81
CA ARG A 92 -3.36 2.08 -0.35
C ARG A 92 -2.81 3.32 0.36
N LEU A 93 -1.82 3.99 -0.23
CA LEU A 93 -1.33 5.26 0.31
C LEU A 93 -2.44 6.31 0.31
N PHE A 94 -3.21 6.44 -0.78
CA PHE A 94 -4.34 7.36 -0.82
C PHE A 94 -5.41 7.02 0.23
N ASN A 95 -5.80 5.75 0.36
CA ASN A 95 -6.73 5.34 1.42
C ASN A 95 -6.20 5.71 2.82
N TYR A 96 -4.92 5.47 3.09
CA TYR A 96 -4.30 5.81 4.37
C TYR A 96 -4.32 7.33 4.62
N LEU A 97 -3.99 8.14 3.61
CA LEU A 97 -4.00 9.60 3.73
C LEU A 97 -5.43 10.13 3.95
N GLU A 98 -6.41 9.66 3.16
CA GLU A 98 -7.82 10.03 3.27
C GLU A 98 -8.37 9.74 4.67
N GLU A 99 -8.21 8.51 5.16
CA GLU A 99 -8.70 8.10 6.48
C GLU A 99 -7.97 8.83 7.63
N SER A 100 -6.65 9.05 7.50
CA SER A 100 -5.87 9.78 8.51
C SER A 100 -6.28 11.25 8.58
N ILE A 101 -6.52 11.89 7.43
CA ILE A 101 -6.98 13.28 7.37
C ILE A 101 -8.41 13.38 7.92
N LEU A 102 -9.30 12.45 7.55
CA LEU A 102 -10.67 12.41 8.07
C LEU A 102 -10.69 12.28 9.59
N ALA A 103 -9.92 11.34 10.15
CA ALA A 103 -9.80 11.16 11.59
C ALA A 103 -9.16 12.38 12.28
N GLY A 104 -8.12 12.96 11.68
CA GLY A 104 -7.40 14.12 12.20
C GLY A 104 -8.18 15.45 12.13
N THR A 105 -9.27 15.50 11.38
CA THR A 105 -10.09 16.70 11.19
C THR A 105 -11.50 16.59 11.79
N GLN A 106 -11.81 15.55 12.57
CA GLN A 106 -13.14 15.39 13.21
C GLN A 106 -13.53 16.55 14.14
N TRP A 107 -12.57 17.27 14.72
CA TRP A 107 -12.83 18.44 15.58
C TRP A 107 -13.43 19.64 14.82
N VAL A 108 -13.42 19.63 13.50
CA VAL A 108 -13.99 20.69 12.65
C VAL A 108 -15.52 20.68 12.67
N VAL A 109 -16.12 19.54 12.97
CA VAL A 109 -17.58 19.35 12.90
C VAL A 109 -18.27 20.29 13.90
N PHE A 110 -19.23 21.07 13.41
CA PHE A 110 -19.98 22.10 14.15
C PHE A 110 -19.18 23.34 14.58
N GLU A 111 -17.96 23.54 14.09
CA GLU A 111 -17.25 24.81 14.25
C GLU A 111 -17.80 25.91 13.30
N PRO A 112 -17.69 27.20 13.66
CA PRO A 112 -18.02 28.29 12.75
C PRO A 112 -17.22 28.20 11.45
N ASN A 113 -17.92 28.24 10.31
CA ASN A 113 -17.30 28.17 8.99
C ASN A 113 -16.68 29.53 8.60
N ASP A 114 -15.48 29.80 9.10
CA ASP A 114 -14.76 31.06 8.89
C ASP A 114 -13.28 30.88 8.49
N ASP A 115 -12.63 31.97 8.12
CA ASP A 115 -11.22 32.00 7.73
C ASP A 115 -10.29 31.44 8.81
N ALA A 116 -10.65 31.59 10.09
CA ALA A 116 -9.87 31.08 11.20
C ALA A 116 -9.92 29.55 11.27
N LEU A 117 -11.10 28.95 11.08
CA LEU A 117 -11.27 27.50 10.95
C LEU A 117 -10.47 26.96 9.77
N TRP A 118 -10.61 27.57 8.60
CA TRP A 118 -9.89 27.14 7.39
C TRP A 118 -8.37 27.21 7.58
N ALA A 119 -7.87 28.25 8.24
CA ALA A 119 -6.46 28.35 8.58
C ALA A 119 -5.99 27.24 9.54
N ARG A 120 -6.82 26.85 10.53
CA ARG A 120 -6.51 25.72 11.43
C ARG A 120 -6.50 24.38 10.68
N VAL A 121 -7.46 24.16 9.77
CA VAL A 121 -7.53 22.94 8.94
C VAL A 121 -6.30 22.85 8.04
N ARG A 122 -5.98 23.91 7.28
CA ARG A 122 -4.79 23.95 6.42
C ARG A 122 -3.52 23.63 7.21
N ARG A 123 -3.32 24.25 8.37
CA ARG A 123 -2.14 23.95 9.22
C ARG A 123 -2.07 22.49 9.65
N THR A 124 -3.20 21.91 10.06
CA THR A 124 -3.27 20.52 10.55
C THR A 124 -2.94 19.53 9.44
N VAL A 125 -3.62 19.66 8.29
CA VAL A 125 -3.41 18.77 7.14
C VAL A 125 -2.00 18.94 6.56
N SER A 126 -1.51 20.18 6.41
CA SER A 126 -0.15 20.42 5.93
C SER A 126 0.90 19.82 6.86
N ALA A 127 0.76 19.95 8.19
CA ALA A 127 1.70 19.36 9.13
C ALA A 127 1.76 17.83 9.01
N PHE A 128 0.61 17.16 8.82
CA PHE A 128 0.55 15.73 8.56
C PHE A 128 1.26 15.35 7.25
N LEU A 129 0.95 16.04 6.15
CA LEU A 129 1.54 15.75 4.83
C LEU A 129 3.05 16.04 4.79
N VAL A 130 3.55 17.06 5.51
CA VAL A 130 5.00 17.26 5.69
C VAL A 130 5.65 16.06 6.37
N ASN A 131 5.01 15.49 7.39
CA ASN A 131 5.54 14.31 8.08
C ASN A 131 5.58 13.09 7.14
N GLU A 132 4.55 12.89 6.32
CA GLU A 132 4.53 11.81 5.33
C GLU A 132 5.57 12.01 4.23
N TRP A 133 5.77 13.24 3.76
CA TRP A 133 6.85 13.58 2.83
C TRP A 133 8.24 13.30 3.43
N ARG A 134 8.49 13.71 4.69
CA ARG A 134 9.77 13.43 5.39
C ARG A 134 10.05 11.93 5.56
N LYS A 135 9.01 11.09 5.66
CA LYS A 135 9.13 9.63 5.69
C LYS A 135 9.40 9.02 4.31
N GLY A 136 9.39 9.82 3.24
CA GLY A 136 9.52 9.37 1.86
C GLY A 136 8.22 8.81 1.25
N SER A 137 7.07 9.01 1.90
CA SER A 137 5.78 8.54 1.38
C SER A 137 5.30 9.34 0.16
N LEU A 138 5.70 10.61 0.05
CA LEU A 138 5.32 11.52 -1.03
C LEU A 138 6.55 11.89 -1.88
N PHE A 139 6.39 11.96 -3.19
CA PHE A 139 7.47 12.29 -4.12
C PHE A 139 7.59 13.79 -4.32
N GLY A 140 8.81 14.33 -4.30
CA GLY A 140 9.12 15.75 -4.49
C GLY A 140 10.37 16.13 -3.70
N LEU A 141 11.20 17.02 -4.24
CA LEU A 141 12.40 17.53 -3.56
C LEU A 141 12.04 18.51 -2.45
N THR A 142 10.89 19.18 -2.58
CA THR A 142 10.33 20.06 -1.56
C THR A 142 8.89 19.66 -1.21
N PRO A 143 8.36 20.05 -0.03
CA PRO A 143 6.96 19.85 0.30
C PRO A 143 5.99 20.40 -0.75
N GLU A 144 6.33 21.54 -1.36
CA GLU A 144 5.50 22.24 -2.35
C GLU A 144 5.43 21.52 -3.70
N GLU A 145 6.46 20.75 -4.05
CA GLU A 145 6.41 19.82 -5.19
C GLU A 145 5.58 18.58 -4.88
N ALA A 146 5.52 18.17 -3.61
CA ALA A 146 4.92 16.91 -3.18
C ALA A 146 3.41 17.02 -2.92
N PHE A 147 2.94 18.13 -2.36
CA PHE A 147 1.52 18.33 -2.06
C PHE A 147 1.14 19.82 -1.96
N TYR A 148 -0.16 20.09 -2.01
CA TYR A 148 -0.74 21.37 -1.66
C TYR A 148 -2.01 21.16 -0.82
N VAL A 149 -2.38 22.15 -0.01
CA VAL A 149 -3.62 22.15 0.76
C VAL A 149 -4.36 23.46 0.51
N LYS A 150 -5.59 23.36 0.00
CA LYS A 150 -6.45 24.50 -0.30
C LYS A 150 -7.73 24.40 0.52
N CYS A 151 -8.12 25.50 1.15
CA CYS A 151 -9.45 25.73 1.71
C CYS A 151 -9.88 27.10 1.23
N ASP A 152 -11.06 27.19 0.62
CA ASP A 152 -11.66 28.37 0.00
C ASP A 152 -13.17 28.43 0.28
#